data_AF-A0A950XSD7-F1
#
_entry.id   AF-A0A950XSD7-F1
#
_cell.length_a   1.000
_cell.length_b   1.000
_cell.length_c   1.000
_cell.angle_alpha   90.00
_cell.angle_beta   90.00
_cell.angle_gamma   90.00
#
_symmetry.space_group_name_H-M   'P 1'
#
loop_
_entity.id
_entity.type
_entity.pdbx_description
1 polymer ?
#
loop_
_entity_poly.entity_id
_entity_poly.type
_entity_poly.pdbx_seq_one_letter_code
_entity_poly.pdbx_strand_id
1 'polypeptide(L)'
;MCDYSLGGLPNRLATEGDELALYRFRTGSLGLASVSELPERTPMGRGFVGFCKYLLDQLREQPQVCAVCIPPGAQLSVSGIPADLQRKLNVSENERVVFVQTSECAFAYRDAIQFSNGKEVLLQKLRPGIRMKVRSLGGNIEDTELIPSEVAYT
;
A
#
# COMPACT_ATOMS: atom_id res chain seq x y z
N MET A 1 -5.71 -3.75 -15.17
CA MET A 1 -6.63 -4.33 -14.16
C MET A 1 -5.77 -4.73 -12.98
N CYS A 2 -6.03 -4.18 -11.79
CA CYS A 2 -5.20 -4.44 -10.63
C CYS A 2 -5.31 -5.91 -10.20
N ASP A 3 -4.20 -6.62 -10.40
CA ASP A 3 -4.10 -8.08 -10.31
C ASP A 3 -3.91 -8.47 -8.83
N TYR A 4 -5.00 -8.49 -8.05
CA TYR A 4 -4.90 -8.68 -6.61
C TYR A 4 -5.59 -9.93 -6.11
N SER A 5 -4.91 -10.58 -5.15
CA SER A 5 -5.43 -11.52 -4.15
C SER A 5 -6.55 -10.94 -3.26
N LEU A 6 -7.23 -9.88 -3.72
CA LEU A 6 -8.35 -9.14 -3.14
C LEU A 6 -9.67 -9.47 -3.87
N GLY A 7 -9.77 -10.65 -4.51
CA GLY A 7 -10.98 -11.10 -5.19
C GLY A 7 -12.19 -10.98 -4.25
N GLY A 8 -13.16 -10.15 -4.63
CA GLY A 8 -14.38 -9.90 -3.87
C GLY A 8 -14.37 -8.70 -2.92
N LEU A 9 -13.26 -7.94 -2.84
CA LEU A 9 -13.25 -6.66 -2.10
C LEU A 9 -13.60 -5.49 -3.02
N PRO A 10 -14.39 -4.50 -2.54
CA PRO A 10 -14.58 -3.25 -3.27
C PRO A 10 -13.22 -2.59 -3.48
N ASN A 11 -12.98 -2.08 -4.69
CA ASN A 11 -11.75 -1.38 -5.02
C ASN A 11 -12.02 -0.13 -5.86
N ARG A 12 -11.14 0.86 -5.73
CA ARG A 12 -11.10 2.08 -6.54
C ARG A 12 -9.67 2.48 -6.84
N LEU A 13 -9.47 3.30 -7.86
CA LEU A 13 -8.17 3.92 -8.12
C LEU A 13 -7.90 5.05 -7.11
N ALA A 14 -6.61 5.24 -6.81
CA ALA A 14 -6.13 6.39 -6.06
C ALA A 14 -6.35 7.69 -6.82
N THR A 15 -6.57 8.77 -6.08
CA THR A 15 -6.61 10.15 -6.58
C THR A 15 -5.45 10.93 -5.95
N GLU A 16 -4.92 11.92 -6.66
CA GLU A 16 -3.91 12.81 -6.08
C GLU A 16 -4.46 13.52 -4.84
N GLY A 17 -3.64 13.57 -3.78
CA GLY A 17 -4.05 14.09 -2.48
C GLY A 17 -4.70 13.06 -1.56
N ASP A 18 -5.03 11.85 -2.03
CA ASP A 18 -5.58 10.78 -1.20
C ASP A 18 -4.70 10.53 0.03
N GLU A 19 -5.33 10.49 1.20
CA GLU A 19 -4.70 10.08 2.45
C GLU A 19 -5.06 8.64 2.75
N LEU A 20 -4.04 7.79 2.67
CA LEU A 20 -4.16 6.36 2.72
C LEU A 20 -3.42 5.82 3.95
N ALA A 21 -3.82 4.64 4.39
CA ALA A 21 -3.09 3.89 5.39
C ALA A 21 -2.97 2.42 4.97
N LEU A 22 -1.85 1.82 5.37
CA LEU A 22 -1.63 0.41 5.19
C LEU A 22 -2.61 -0.37 6.09
N TYR A 23 -3.54 -1.08 5.46
CA TYR A 23 -4.62 -1.78 6.14
C TYR A 23 -4.59 -3.27 5.84
N ARG A 24 -4.87 -4.09 6.85
CA ARG A 24 -4.99 -5.53 6.69
C ARG A 24 -6.45 -5.86 6.40
N PHE A 25 -6.72 -6.28 5.17
CA PHE A 25 -8.06 -6.66 4.74
C PHE A 25 -8.46 -8.01 5.34
N ARG A 26 -9.77 -8.32 5.30
CA ARG A 26 -10.32 -9.60 5.78
C ARG A 26 -9.72 -10.82 5.08
N THR A 27 -9.20 -10.65 3.86
CA THR A 27 -8.46 -11.69 3.12
C THR A 27 -7.11 -12.03 3.75
N GLY A 28 -6.64 -11.26 4.73
CA GLY A 28 -5.34 -11.39 5.37
C GLY A 28 -4.22 -10.59 4.68
N SER A 29 -4.44 -10.16 3.44
CA SER A 29 -3.49 -9.35 2.69
C SER A 29 -3.44 -7.90 3.20
N LEU A 30 -2.24 -7.31 3.18
CA LEU A 30 -2.07 -5.87 3.35
C LEU A 30 -2.33 -5.15 2.03
N GLY A 31 -3.01 -4.02 2.10
CA GLY A 31 -3.15 -3.09 0.98
C GLY A 31 -3.35 -1.68 1.50
N LEU A 32 -3.76 -0.78 0.62
CA LEU A 32 -4.01 0.61 0.97
C LEU A 32 -5.51 0.85 1.06
N ALA A 33 -5.90 1.63 2.06
CA ALA A 33 -7.28 2.03 2.27
C ALA A 33 -7.32 3.53 2.61
N SER A 34 -8.41 4.19 2.24
CA SER A 34 -8.66 5.59 2.60
C SER A 34 -8.72 5.73 4.12
N VAL A 35 -7.96 6.67 4.70
CA VAL A 35 -7.97 6.92 6.14
C VAL A 35 -9.38 7.28 6.64
N SER A 36 -10.18 7.97 5.81
CA SER A 36 -11.56 8.36 6.13
C SER A 36 -12.53 7.17 6.19
N GLU A 37 -12.18 6.04 5.57
CA GLU A 37 -13.01 4.82 5.55
C GLU A 37 -12.59 3.81 6.63
N LEU A 38 -11.48 4.06 7.31
CA LEU A 38 -10.99 3.15 8.33
C LEU A 38 -11.82 3.30 9.61
N PRO A 39 -12.22 2.18 10.24
CA PRO A 39 -12.86 2.24 11.54
C PRO A 39 -11.89 2.90 12.52
N GLU A 40 -12.39 3.85 13.31
CA GLU A 40 -11.61 4.45 14.38
C GLU A 40 -11.09 3.33 15.28
N ARG A 41 -9.77 3.28 15.48
CA ARG A 41 -9.18 2.38 16.47
C ARG A 41 -9.60 2.87 17.85
N THR A 42 -10.76 2.41 18.33
CA THR A 42 -11.12 2.63 19.73
C THR A 42 -10.06 1.94 20.59
N PRO A 43 -9.42 2.65 21.53
CA PRO A 43 -8.49 2.02 22.45
C PRO A 43 -9.22 0.88 23.17
N MET A 44 -8.65 -0.31 23.11
CA MET A 44 -9.20 -1.48 23.78
C MET A 44 -9.23 -1.17 25.27
N GLY A 45 -10.43 -0.94 25.82
CA GLY A 45 -10.59 -0.64 27.24
C GLY A 45 -9.95 -1.72 28.09
N ARG A 46 -9.20 -1.36 29.13
CA ARG A 46 -8.61 -2.35 30.05
C ARG A 46 -9.72 -3.11 30.78
N GLY A 47 -9.62 -4.45 30.82
CA GLY A 47 -10.49 -5.32 31.61
C GLY A 47 -11.60 -6.02 30.83
N PHE A 48 -12.53 -6.64 31.56
CA PHE A 48 -13.64 -7.45 31.02
C PHE A 48 -14.49 -6.71 29.98
N VAL A 49 -14.65 -5.39 30.12
CA VAL A 49 -15.38 -4.54 29.17
C VAL A 49 -14.70 -4.54 27.79
N GLY A 50 -13.36 -4.51 27.74
CA GLY A 50 -12.61 -4.61 26.48
C GLY A 50 -12.78 -5.97 25.81
N PHE A 51 -12.84 -7.04 26.60
CA PHE A 51 -13.08 -8.40 26.09
C PHE A 51 -14.51 -8.56 25.57
N CYS A 52 -15.53 -8.04 26.27
CA CYS A 52 -16.91 -8.05 25.79
C CYS A 52 -17.10 -7.17 24.55
N LYS A 53 -16.46 -5.98 24.49
CA LYS A 53 -16.47 -5.15 23.29
C LYS A 53 -15.79 -5.85 22.12
N TYR A 54 -14.66 -6.52 22.35
CA TYR A 54 -13.99 -7.34 21.35
C TYR A 54 -14.90 -8.45 20.83
N LEU A 55 -15.57 -9.20 21.72
CA LEU A 55 -16.50 -10.25 21.33
C LEU A 55 -17.71 -9.71 20.54
N LEU A 56 -18.19 -8.51 20.89
CA LEU A 56 -19.31 -7.84 20.22
C LEU A 56 -18.90 -7.24 18.86
N ASP A 57 -17.72 -6.64 18.76
CA ASP A 57 -17.15 -6.15 17.49
C ASP A 57 -16.87 -7.31 16.52
N GLN A 58 -16.59 -8.51 17.03
CA GLN A 58 -16.48 -9.73 16.22
C GLN A 58 -17.83 -10.19 15.63
N LEU A 59 -18.96 -9.80 16.25
CA LEU A 59 -20.31 -10.06 15.75
C LEU A 59 -20.85 -8.92 14.87
N ARG A 60 -20.19 -7.77 14.87
CA ARG A 60 -20.55 -6.62 14.06
C ARG A 60 -20.00 -6.83 12.65
N GLU A 61 -20.86 -6.76 11.64
CA GLU A 61 -20.42 -6.76 10.25
C GLU A 61 -19.41 -5.61 10.07
N GLN A 62 -18.12 -5.95 9.98
CA GLN A 62 -17.08 -4.94 9.75
C GLN A 62 -17.41 -4.22 8.43
N PRO A 63 -17.41 -2.89 8.37
CA PRO A 63 -17.64 -2.19 7.12
C PRO A 63 -16.67 -2.71 6.05
N GLN A 64 -17.17 -2.96 4.83
CA GLN A 64 -16.32 -3.38 3.73
C GLN A 64 -15.44 -2.19 3.32
N VAL A 65 -14.21 -2.15 3.84
CA VAL A 65 -13.22 -1.12 3.52
C VAL A 65 -12.85 -1.25 2.04
N CYS A 66 -12.91 -0.14 1.29
CA CYS A 66 -12.54 -0.11 -0.12
C CYS A 66 -11.01 -0.14 -0.24
N ALA A 67 -10.51 -1.08 -1.05
CA ALA A 67 -9.10 -1.11 -1.42
C ALA A 67 -8.80 0.03 -2.40
N VAL A 68 -7.74 0.77 -2.13
CA VAL A 68 -7.25 1.83 -3.02
C VAL A 68 -6.06 1.32 -3.80
N CYS A 69 -6.24 1.22 -5.10
CA CYS A 69 -5.25 0.76 -6.05
C CYS A 69 -4.36 1.94 -6.51
N ILE A 70 -3.05 1.74 -6.52
CA ILE A 70 -2.08 2.77 -6.94
C ILE A 70 -1.36 2.27 -8.20
N PRO A 71 -1.27 3.08 -9.27
CA PRO A 71 -0.51 2.71 -10.45
C PRO A 71 1.01 2.71 -10.18
N PRO A 72 1.78 1.81 -10.82
CA PRO A 72 3.24 1.87 -10.82
C PRO A 72 3.75 3.25 -11.27
N GLY A 73 4.81 3.74 -10.64
CA GLY A 73 5.37 5.06 -10.91
C GLY A 73 4.74 6.20 -10.10
N ALA A 74 3.63 5.96 -9.39
CA ALA A 74 3.03 6.96 -8.52
C ALA A 74 3.99 7.40 -7.40
N GLN A 75 4.01 8.69 -7.12
CA GLN A 75 4.83 9.28 -6.05
C GLN A 75 3.99 9.43 -4.78
N LEU A 76 4.51 8.89 -3.68
CA LEU A 76 3.85 8.90 -2.38
C LEU A 76 4.73 9.57 -1.33
N SER A 77 4.10 10.20 -0.34
CA SER A 77 4.76 10.55 0.93
C SER A 77 4.36 9.57 2.00
N VAL A 78 5.32 8.87 2.59
CA VAL A 78 5.10 7.90 3.66
C VAL A 78 5.45 8.55 4.99
N SER A 79 4.63 8.32 6.02
CA SER A 79 4.89 8.79 7.39
C SER A 79 4.60 7.72 8.43
N GLY A 80 5.26 7.84 9.58
CA GLY A 80 5.16 6.88 10.68
C GLY A 80 5.95 5.59 10.43
N ILE A 81 7.08 5.69 9.73
CA ILE A 81 7.99 4.57 9.52
C ILE A 81 8.61 4.16 10.88
N PRO A 82 8.47 2.92 11.35
CA PRO A 82 9.01 2.50 12.65
C PRO A 82 10.54 2.59 12.75
N ALA A 83 11.09 2.93 13.94
CA ALA A 83 12.53 3.14 14.15
C ALA A 83 13.42 1.93 13.82
N ASP A 84 12.90 0.71 13.89
CA ASP A 84 13.58 -0.50 13.41
C ASP A 84 13.71 -0.51 11.89
N LEU A 85 12.65 -0.12 11.18
CA LEU A 85 12.66 -0.03 9.73
C LEU A 85 13.50 1.15 9.24
N GLN A 86 13.44 2.29 9.93
CA GLN A 86 14.29 3.46 9.67
C GLN A 86 15.78 3.08 9.67
N ARG A 87 16.24 2.39 10.72
CA ARG A 87 17.64 1.93 10.83
C ARG A 87 18.00 0.90 9.77
N LYS A 88 17.12 -0.07 9.50
CA LYS A 88 17.37 -1.12 8.50
C LYS A 88 17.45 -0.56 7.08
N LEU A 89 16.56 0.36 6.74
CA LEU A 89 16.50 0.96 5.42
C LEU A 89 17.38 2.20 5.28
N ASN A 90 17.94 2.74 6.37
CA ASN A 90 18.65 4.02 6.37
C ASN A 90 17.77 5.13 5.77
N VAL A 91 16.59 5.28 6.37
CA VAL A 91 15.57 6.27 6.00
C VAL A 91 15.03 6.95 7.26
N SER A 92 14.41 8.11 7.11
CA SER A 92 13.78 8.85 8.19
C SER A 92 12.34 8.38 8.44
N GLU A 93 11.68 8.99 9.42
CA GLU A 93 10.27 8.71 9.74
C GLU A 93 9.32 9.11 8.59
N ASN A 94 9.71 10.11 7.79
CA ASN A 94 8.90 10.70 6.72
C ASN A 94 9.69 10.72 5.41
N GLU A 95 9.25 9.94 4.43
CA GLU A 95 10.00 9.75 3.19
C GLU A 95 9.13 9.96 1.95
N ARG A 96 9.78 10.38 0.85
CA ARG A 96 9.19 10.27 -0.47
C ARG A 96 9.58 8.94 -1.09
N VAL A 97 8.58 8.26 -1.64
CA VAL A 97 8.75 6.95 -2.26
C VAL A 97 8.03 6.91 -3.60
N VAL A 98 8.44 5.97 -4.44
CA VAL A 98 7.76 5.62 -5.68
C VAL A 98 7.08 4.28 -5.49
N PHE A 99 5.82 4.17 -5.89
CA PHE A 99 5.11 2.90 -5.93
C PHE A 99 5.63 2.08 -7.11
N VAL A 100 6.06 0.85 -6.84
CA VAL A 100 6.60 -0.05 -7.85
C VAL A 100 5.91 -1.41 -7.76
N GLN A 101 5.84 -2.08 -8.90
CA GLN A 101 5.32 -3.44 -8.98
C GLN A 101 6.46 -4.38 -9.35
N THR A 102 6.75 -5.36 -8.49
CA THR A 102 7.82 -6.35 -8.74
C THR A 102 7.37 -7.42 -9.73
N SER A 103 8.33 -7.98 -10.48
CA SER A 103 8.10 -8.89 -11.60
C SER A 103 7.60 -10.31 -11.24
N GLU A 104 7.27 -11.05 -12.30
CA GLU A 104 6.30 -12.14 -12.43
C GLU A 104 6.67 -13.49 -11.78
N CYS A 105 6.62 -13.59 -10.45
CA CYS A 105 6.36 -14.88 -9.82
C CYS A 105 4.83 -15.05 -9.65
N ALA A 106 4.27 -16.09 -10.28
CA ALA A 106 2.92 -16.52 -9.97
C ALA A 106 2.80 -16.76 -8.45
N PHE A 107 1.71 -16.29 -7.84
CA PHE A 107 1.41 -16.43 -6.40
C PHE A 107 2.22 -15.57 -5.42
N ALA A 108 3.07 -14.64 -5.88
CA ALA A 108 3.78 -13.70 -5.01
C ALA A 108 3.13 -12.30 -5.00
N TYR A 109 3.20 -11.63 -3.84
CA TYR A 109 2.80 -10.23 -3.71
C TYR A 109 3.72 -9.33 -4.53
N ARG A 110 3.12 -8.42 -5.31
CA ARG A 110 3.85 -7.58 -6.28
C ARG A 110 4.04 -6.13 -5.84
N ASP A 111 3.18 -5.64 -4.95
CA ASP A 111 3.18 -4.24 -4.58
C ASP A 111 4.34 -3.91 -3.62
N ALA A 112 5.12 -2.91 -4.00
CA ALA A 112 6.24 -2.41 -3.24
C ALA A 112 6.33 -0.88 -3.28
N ILE A 113 7.11 -0.35 -2.34
CA ILE A 113 7.56 1.04 -2.35
C ILE A 113 9.08 1.08 -2.48
N GLN A 114 9.56 1.95 -3.35
CA GLN A 114 10.98 2.24 -3.52
C GLN A 114 11.30 3.59 -2.89
N PHE A 115 12.29 3.60 -2.00
CA PHE A 115 12.79 4.79 -1.33
C PHE A 115 13.80 5.54 -2.21
N SER A 116 14.02 6.82 -1.91
CA SER A 116 14.99 7.69 -2.60
C SER A 116 16.44 7.14 -2.61
N ASN A 117 16.78 6.29 -1.64
CA ASN A 117 18.07 5.61 -1.56
C ASN A 117 18.14 4.31 -2.41
N GLY A 118 17.15 4.05 -3.25
CA GLY A 118 17.07 2.88 -4.15
C GLY A 118 16.63 1.58 -3.48
N LYS A 119 16.44 1.56 -2.15
CA LYS A 119 15.93 0.36 -1.46
C LYS A 119 14.44 0.18 -1.71
N GLU A 120 14.03 -1.07 -1.81
CA GLU A 120 12.65 -1.45 -2.07
C GLU A 120 12.09 -2.34 -0.95
N VAL A 121 10.81 -2.13 -0.60
CA VAL A 121 10.09 -2.94 0.37
C VAL A 121 8.68 -3.26 -0.10
N LEU A 122 8.35 -4.56 -0.15
CA LEU A 122 6.99 -5.05 -0.37
C LEU A 122 6.03 -4.52 0.70
N LEU A 123 4.82 -4.15 0.28
CA LEU A 123 3.77 -3.69 1.21
C LEU A 123 3.46 -4.73 2.29
N GLN A 124 3.53 -6.03 1.98
CA GLN A 124 3.30 -7.10 2.95
C GLN A 124 4.35 -7.18 4.07
N LYS A 125 5.54 -6.61 3.86
CA LYS A 125 6.61 -6.56 4.88
C LYS A 125 6.52 -5.32 5.77
N LEU A 126 5.62 -4.39 5.45
CA LEU A 126 5.35 -3.19 6.23
C LEU A 126 4.33 -3.47 7.34
N ARG A 127 4.34 -2.61 8.37
CA ARG A 127 3.38 -2.72 9.48
C ARG A 127 2.08 -1.99 9.14
N PRO A 128 0.90 -2.56 9.48
CA PRO A 128 -0.36 -1.85 9.33
C PRO A 128 -0.36 -0.52 10.10
N GLY A 129 -1.00 0.50 9.54
CA GLY A 129 -1.12 1.83 10.14
C GLY A 129 -0.06 2.84 9.68
N ILE A 130 0.94 2.44 8.89
CA ILE A 130 1.79 3.39 8.17
C ILE A 130 0.91 4.22 7.25
N ARG A 131 1.08 5.55 7.28
CA ARG A 131 0.29 6.48 6.48
C ARG A 131 1.02 6.81 5.19
N MET A 132 0.25 6.98 4.13
CA MET A 132 0.74 7.35 2.81
C MET A 132 -0.15 8.44 2.23
N LYS A 133 0.46 9.44 1.60
CA LYS A 133 -0.26 10.48 0.86
C LYS A 133 0.13 10.42 -0.60
N VAL A 134 -0.86 10.31 -1.48
CA VAL A 134 -0.64 10.31 -2.92
C VAL A 134 -0.26 11.71 -3.35
N ARG A 135 0.94 11.88 -3.90
CA ARG A 135 1.43 13.18 -4.37
C ARG A 135 1.16 13.37 -5.85
N SER A 136 1.49 12.35 -6.64
CA SER A 136 1.12 12.30 -8.04
C SER A 136 0.97 10.84 -8.45
N LEU A 137 0.05 10.56 -9.37
CA LEU A 137 -0.15 9.20 -9.87
C LEU A 137 0.89 8.78 -10.92
N GLY A 138 1.74 9.70 -11.38
CA GLY A 138 2.67 9.44 -12.48
C GLY A 138 1.91 9.33 -13.81
N GLY A 139 2.33 10.09 -14.82
CA GLY A 139 1.83 9.88 -16.18
C GLY A 139 2.39 8.56 -16.71
N ASN A 140 1.56 7.79 -17.41
CA ASN A 140 1.89 6.51 -18.06
C ASN A 140 3.35 6.44 -18.50
N ILE A 141 4.13 5.56 -17.87
CA ILE A 141 5.39 5.03 -18.44
C ILE A 141 5.07 3.69 -19.13
N GLU A 142 3.94 3.65 -19.83
CA GLU A 142 3.66 2.68 -20.88
C GLU A 142 3.81 3.48 -22.18
N ASP A 143 4.75 3.07 -23.04
CA ASP A 143 5.14 3.63 -24.35
C ASP A 143 6.56 4.24 -24.44
N THR A 144 7.58 3.55 -23.92
CA THR A 144 8.90 3.60 -24.58
C THR A 144 9.17 2.22 -25.15
N GLU A 145 8.49 1.92 -26.26
CA GLU A 145 8.94 0.89 -27.19
C GLU A 145 10.40 1.16 -27.53
N LEU A 146 11.22 0.15 -27.26
CA LEU A 146 12.60 0.05 -27.70
C LEU A 146 12.61 0.23 -29.23
N ILE A 147 13.07 1.38 -29.71
CA ILE A 147 13.47 1.53 -31.11
C ILE A 147 14.66 0.57 -31.30
N PRO A 148 14.56 -0.49 -32.14
CA PRO A 148 15.75 -1.25 -32.51
C PRO A 148 16.60 -0.31 -33.38
N SER A 149 17.76 0.07 -32.85
CA SER A 149 18.80 0.76 -33.60
C SER A 149 19.11 -0.01 -34.88
N GLU A 150 19.10 0.72 -35.99
CA GLU A 150 19.46 0.30 -37.33
C GLU A 150 20.64 -0.69 -37.37
N VAL A 151 20.41 -1.86 -37.97
CA VAL A 151 21.50 -2.66 -38.56
C VAL A 151 21.50 -2.36 -40.05
N ALA A 152 22.45 -1.50 -40.43
CA ALA A 152 22.83 -1.29 -41.82
C ALA A 152 23.33 -2.61 -42.42
N TYR A 153 22.69 -3.04 -43.51
CA TYR A 153 23.25 -4.04 -44.42
C TYR A 153 23.75 -3.29 -45.66
N THR A 154 25.06 -3.24 -45.83
CA THR A 154 25.74 -3.14 -47.13
C THR A 154 26.03 -4.53 -47.64
#